data_AF-A0A7N5JWS2-F1
#
_entry.id   AF-A0A7N5JWS2-F1
#
_cell.length_a   1.000
_cell.length_b   1.000
_cell.length_c   1.000
_cell.angle_alpha   90.00
_cell.angle_beta   90.00
_cell.angle_gamma   90.00
#
_symmetry.space_group_name_H-M   'P 1'
#
loop_
_entity.id
_entity.type
_entity.pdbx_description
1 polymer ?
#
loop_
_entity_poly.entity_id
_entity_poly.type
_entity_poly.pdbx_seq_one_letter_code
_entity_poly.pdbx_strand_id
1 'polypeptide(L)'
;MLLAGFLLRNIPVISDNVQIKHKWSSALRSIALSVILVRAGLGLDSKALKKLKGVCVRLSMGPCLVEACTSALLAHFLMGLPWQWGFILG
;
A
#
# COMPACT_ATOMS: atom_id res chain seq x y z
N MET A 1 11.99 8.54 -1.34
CA MET A 1 11.06 8.62 -2.50
C MET A 1 10.04 9.75 -2.36
N LEU A 2 9.36 9.90 -1.21
CA LEU A 2 8.39 10.99 -0.99
C LEU A 2 8.99 12.40 -1.10
N LEU A 3 10.17 12.64 -0.51
CA LEU A 3 10.85 13.95 -0.59
C LEU A 3 11.17 14.36 -2.03
N ALA A 4 11.68 13.43 -2.83
CA ALA A 4 11.99 13.67 -4.25
C ALA A 4 10.71 14.00 -5.05
N GLY A 5 9.61 13.31 -4.77
CA GLY A 5 8.30 13.61 -5.38
C GLY A 5 7.78 14.99 -4.98
N PHE A 6 8.00 15.40 -3.73
CA PHE A 6 7.62 16.74 -3.24
C PHE A 6 8.45 17.84 -3.91
N LEU A 7 9.77 17.66 -4.04
CA LEU A 7 10.65 18.61 -4.72
C LEU A 7 10.28 18.77 -6.21
N LEU A 8 10.00 17.67 -6.91
CA LEU A 8 9.59 17.70 -8.33
C LEU A 8 8.23 18.38 -8.54
N ARG A 9 7.29 18.21 -7.59
CA ARG A 9 5.98 18.89 -7.61
C ARG A 9 6.12 20.40 -7.35
N ASN A 10 7.10 20.82 -6.56
CA ASN A 10 7.29 22.22 -6.16
C ASN A 10 8.01 23.09 -7.23
N ILE A 11 8.61 22.48 -8.27
CA ILE A 11 9.31 23.21 -9.33
C ILE A 11 8.36 23.46 -10.52
N PRO A 12 7.90 24.72 -10.75
CA PRO A 12 6.85 25.03 -11.73
C PRO A 12 7.26 24.79 -13.19
N VAL A 13 8.56 24.76 -13.51
CA VAL A 13 9.10 24.47 -14.86
C VAL A 13 8.76 23.05 -15.35
N ILE A 14 8.62 22.08 -14.45
CA ILE A 14 8.33 20.68 -14.81
C ILE A 14 6.82 20.38 -14.67
N SER A 15 6.13 21.05 -13.74
CA SER A 15 4.71 20.79 -13.47
C SER A 15 3.76 21.26 -14.60
N ASP A 16 4.17 22.26 -15.39
CA ASP A 16 3.34 22.80 -16.48
C ASP A 16 3.38 21.93 -17.74
N ASN A 17 4.55 21.34 -18.06
CA ASN A 17 4.75 20.49 -19.24
C ASN A 17 4.43 18.99 -19.00
N VAL A 18 4.37 18.57 -17.73
CA VAL A 18 4.05 17.19 -17.32
C VAL A 18 2.75 17.19 -16.52
N GLN A 19 1.63 17.30 -17.21
CA GLN A 19 0.35 16.89 -16.63
C GLN A 19 0.34 15.36 -16.55
N ILE A 20 0.70 14.81 -15.38
CA ILE A 20 0.59 13.37 -15.10
C ILE A 20 -0.89 12.98 -15.22
N LYS A 21 -1.30 12.53 -16.41
CA LYS A 21 -2.63 11.96 -16.62
C LYS A 21 -2.75 10.75 -15.70
N HIS A 22 -3.76 10.76 -14.84
CA HIS A 22 -4.03 9.73 -13.83
C HIS A 22 -4.00 8.30 -14.40
N LYS A 23 -4.36 8.15 -15.68
CA LYS A 23 -4.35 6.87 -16.41
C LYS A 23 -2.95 6.24 -16.53
N TRP A 24 -1.92 7.04 -16.80
CA TRP A 24 -0.53 6.54 -16.89
C TRP A 24 0.02 6.18 -15.52
N SER A 25 -0.28 6.99 -14.49
CA SER A 25 0.16 6.72 -13.11
C SER A 25 -0.44 5.42 -12.57
N SER A 26 -1.73 5.17 -12.82
CA SER A 26 -2.39 3.93 -12.42
C SER A 26 -1.76 2.70 -13.08
N ALA A 27 -1.50 2.76 -14.40
CA ALA A 27 -0.87 1.67 -15.12
C ALA A 27 0.55 1.37 -14.58
N LEU A 28 1.35 2.43 -14.35
CA LEU A 28 2.70 2.28 -13.82
C LEU A 28 2.71 1.65 -12.42
N ARG A 29 1.80 2.07 -11.54
CA ARG A 29 1.67 1.54 -10.19
C ARG A 29 1.31 0.05 -10.21
N SER A 30 0.39 -0.36 -11.06
CA SER A 30 0.02 -1.77 -11.21
C SER A 30 1.18 -2.63 -11.71
N ILE A 31 1.91 -2.15 -12.73
CA ILE A 31 3.08 -2.87 -13.26
C ILE A 31 4.17 -2.97 -12.19
N ALA A 32 4.46 -1.87 -11.49
CA ALA A 32 5.44 -1.85 -10.41
C ALA A 32 5.07 -2.83 -9.30
N LEU A 33 3.80 -2.86 -8.87
CA LEU A 33 3.31 -3.77 -7.84
C LEU A 33 3.45 -5.23 -8.29
N SER A 34 3.11 -5.55 -9.54
CA SER A 34 3.31 -6.90 -10.11
C SER A 34 4.77 -7.32 -10.10
N VAL A 35 5.69 -6.44 -10.52
CA VAL A 35 7.13 -6.74 -10.54
C VAL A 35 7.68 -6.94 -9.12
N ILE A 36 7.27 -6.09 -8.17
CA ILE A 36 7.66 -6.24 -6.76
C ILE A 36 7.18 -7.58 -6.20
N LEU A 37 5.93 -7.97 -6.49
CA LEU A 37 5.36 -9.23 -6.03
C LEU A 37 6.06 -10.45 -6.64
N VAL A 38 6.38 -10.41 -7.93
CA VAL A 38 7.14 -11.47 -8.62
C VAL A 38 8.55 -11.60 -8.03
N ARG A 39 9.24 -10.48 -7.80
CA ARG A 39 10.58 -10.47 -7.18
C ARG A 39 10.55 -11.03 -5.77
N ALA A 40 9.55 -10.64 -4.96
CA ALA A 40 9.36 -11.19 -3.62
C ALA A 40 9.07 -12.69 -3.66
N GLY A 41 8.25 -13.14 -4.63
CA GLY A 41 7.93 -14.56 -4.85
C GLY A 41 9.13 -15.42 -5.26
N LEU A 42 10.00 -14.90 -6.14
CA LEU A 42 11.19 -15.62 -6.62
C LEU A 42 12.31 -15.76 -5.56
N GLY A 43 12.36 -14.84 -4.60
CA GLY A 43 13.32 -14.89 -3.48
C GLY A 43 12.87 -15.76 -2.30
N LEU A 44 11.66 -16.34 -2.35
CA LEU A 44 11.10 -17.14 -1.27
C LEU A 44 11.52 -18.61 -1.37
N ASP A 45 12.20 -19.12 -0.34
CA ASP A 45 12.50 -20.55 -0.22
C ASP A 45 11.22 -21.35 0.11
N SER A 46 10.80 -22.20 -0.83
CA SER A 46 9.55 -22.96 -0.73
C SER A 46 9.55 -23.94 0.46
N LYS A 47 10.73 -24.43 0.89
CA LYS A 47 10.90 -25.41 1.97
C LYS A 47 10.72 -24.76 3.34
N ALA A 48 11.31 -23.57 3.54
CA ALA A 48 11.14 -22.74 4.73
C ALA A 48 9.70 -22.22 4.83
N LEU A 49 9.12 -21.79 3.70
CA LEU A 49 7.74 -21.29 3.65
C LEU A 49 6.74 -22.38 4.03
N LYS A 50 6.93 -23.65 3.61
CA LYS A 50 6.04 -24.76 3.97
C LYS A 50 6.04 -25.05 5.47
N LYS A 51 7.21 -24.93 6.12
CA LYS A 51 7.37 -25.12 7.57
C LYS A 51 6.75 -23.98 8.38
N LEU A 52 6.83 -22.73 7.88
CA LEU A 52 6.31 -21.55 8.58
C LEU A 52 4.95 -21.06 8.07
N LYS A 53 4.32 -21.73 7.09
CA LYS A 53 3.08 -21.28 6.44
C LYS A 53 1.97 -20.94 7.43
N GLY A 54 1.76 -21.79 8.44
CA GLY A 54 0.72 -21.57 9.46
C GLY A 54 1.01 -20.37 10.36
N VAL A 55 2.27 -20.16 10.73
CA VAL A 55 2.70 -19.05 11.58
C VAL A 55 2.71 -17.74 10.79
N CYS A 56 3.19 -17.75 9.55
CA CYS A 56 3.16 -16.61 8.64
C CYS A 56 1.72 -16.16 8.36
N VAL A 57 0.79 -17.08 8.08
CA VAL A 57 -0.63 -16.73 7.87
C VAL A 57 -1.24 -16.15 9.14
N ARG A 58 -0.97 -16.72 10.33
CA ARG A 58 -1.47 -16.18 11.59
C ARG A 58 -0.89 -14.81 11.91
N LEU A 59 0.42 -14.63 11.69
CA LEU A 59 1.13 -13.37 11.90
C LEU A 59 0.78 -12.29 10.88
N SER A 60 0.31 -12.63 9.69
CA SER A 60 -0.16 -11.62 8.75
C SER A 60 -1.63 -11.29 8.99
N MET A 61 -2.50 -12.30 9.17
CA MET A 61 -3.93 -12.07 9.33
C MET A 61 -4.31 -11.51 10.69
N GLY A 62 -3.67 -11.96 11.78
CA GLY A 62 -3.97 -11.49 13.14
C GLY A 62 -3.76 -9.98 13.30
N PRO A 63 -2.53 -9.46 13.18
CA PRO A 63 -2.25 -8.05 13.35
C PRO A 63 -2.86 -7.19 12.26
N CYS A 64 -2.88 -7.58 10.97
CA CYS A 64 -3.57 -6.77 9.95
C CYS A 64 -5.05 -6.56 10.26
N LEU A 65 -5.74 -7.60 10.76
CA LEU A 65 -7.16 -7.48 11.09
C LEU A 65 -7.36 -6.58 12.32
N VAL A 66 -6.49 -6.72 13.33
CA VAL A 66 -6.52 -5.86 14.53
C VAL A 66 -6.19 -4.41 14.17
N GLU A 67 -5.19 -4.16 13.32
CA GLU A 67 -4.81 -2.84 12.84
C GLU A 67 -5.95 -2.21 12.04
N ALA A 68 -6.55 -2.94 11.10
CA ALA A 68 -7.69 -2.46 10.29
C ALA A 68 -8.93 -2.17 11.16
N CYS A 69 -9.23 -3.02 12.15
CA CYS A 69 -10.33 -2.76 13.08
C CYS A 69 -10.02 -1.55 13.98
N THR A 70 -8.78 -1.41 14.45
CA THR A 70 -8.39 -0.30 15.33
C THR A 70 -8.40 1.03 14.56
N SER A 71 -7.90 1.05 13.32
CA SER A 71 -7.94 2.24 12.46
C SER A 71 -9.37 2.59 12.04
N ALA A 72 -10.23 1.61 11.76
CA ALA A 72 -11.64 1.86 11.47
C ALA A 72 -12.38 2.47 12.67
N LEU A 73 -12.13 1.95 13.89
CA LEU A 73 -12.69 2.49 15.12
C LEU A 73 -12.18 3.91 15.41
N LEU A 74 -10.88 4.15 15.26
CA LEU A 74 -10.27 5.47 15.43
C LEU A 74 -10.77 6.48 14.40
N ALA A 75 -10.89 6.10 13.13
CA ALA A 75 -11.39 6.98 12.07
C ALA A 75 -12.86 7.38 12.31
N HIS A 76 -13.67 6.44 12.81
CA HIS A 76 -15.06 6.70 13.16
C HIS A 76 -15.18 7.61 14.39
N PHE A 77 -14.40 7.34 15.44
CA PHE A 77 -14.52 8.05 16.72
C PHE A 77 -13.84 9.42 16.74
N LEU A 78 -12.73 9.58 16.03
CA LEU A 78 -11.93 10.82 16.04
C LEU A 78 -12.30 11.78 14.90
N MET A 79 -12.75 11.25 13.77
CA MET A 79 -13.00 12.01 12.55
C MET A 79 -14.49 12.07 12.16
N GLY A 80 -15.36 11.30 12.82
CA GLY A 80 -16.80 11.26 12.53
C GLY A 80 -17.14 10.69 11.14
N LEU A 81 -16.18 10.04 10.47
CA LEU A 81 -16.38 9.53 9.13
C LEU A 81 -17.23 8.23 9.13
N PRO A 82 -18.00 7.97 8.06
CA PRO A 82 -18.75 6.72 7.90
C PRO A 82 -17.84 5.49 8.00
N TRP A 83 -18.36 4.40 8.55
CA TRP A 83 -17.64 3.13 8.75
C TRP A 83 -16.94 2.61 7.48
N GLN A 84 -17.51 2.89 6.30
CA GLN A 84 -16.95 2.52 4.99
C GLN A 84 -15.57 3.15 4.74
N TRP A 85 -15.38 4.41 5.12
CA TRP A 85 -14.10 5.11 4.93
C TRP A 85 -13.04 4.66 5.91
N GLY A 86 -13.44 4.35 7.15
CA GLY A 86 -12.53 3.75 8.15
C GLY A 86 -11.97 2.41 7.71
N PHE A 87 -12.80 1.56 7.08
CA PHE A 87 -12.37 0.26 6.56
C PHE A 87 -11.57 0.34 5.25
N ILE A 88 -11.67 1.44 4.50
CA ILE A 88 -10.84 1.69 3.31
C ILE A 88 -9.45 2.23 3.72
N LEU A 89 -9.37 2.88 4.89
CA LEU A 89 -8.14 3.45 5.43
C LEU A 89 -7.29 2.44 6.22
N GLY A 90 -7.92 1.41 6.80
CA GLY A 90 -7.27 0.32 7.54
C GLY A 90 -6.92 -0.87 6.68
#